data_AF-A0A066WGH0-F1
#
_entry.id   AF-A0A066WGH0-F1
#
_cell.length_a   1.000
_cell.length_b   1.000
_cell.length_c   1.000
_cell.angle_alpha   90.00
_cell.angle_beta   90.00
_cell.angle_gamma   90.00
#
_symmetry.space_group_name_H-M   'P 1'
#
loop_
_entity.id
_entity.type
_entity.pdbx_description
1 polymer ?
#
loop_
_entity_poly.entity_id
_entity_poly.type
_entity_poly.pdbx_seq_one_letter_code
_entity_poly.pdbx_strand_id
1 'polypeptide(L)'
;MAPQGLPEEQLHRILQEIQTQAITAQRQLNMVRAQVASKDREKRMHALTLKQIDEEKDAIGLYRGVGKMFMMEDRDVLLKELHAKEKDAAEEISNLTKKQKFLEKQFSDSQAHLRDIFSGMDRQAASA
;
A
#
# COMPACT_ATOMS: atom_id res chain seq x y z
N MET A 1 20.60 36.85 -28.70
CA MET A 1 19.60 35.77 -28.63
C MET A 1 19.84 35.01 -27.34
N ALA A 2 19.26 35.51 -26.23
CA ALA A 2 19.40 34.89 -24.91
C ALA A 2 18.11 34.09 -24.63
N PRO A 3 18.18 32.77 -24.37
CA PRO A 3 17.03 32.03 -23.89
C PRO A 3 16.80 32.46 -22.44
N GLN A 4 15.91 33.44 -22.22
CA GLN A 4 15.51 33.82 -20.88
C GLN A 4 14.79 32.64 -20.23
N GLY A 5 15.26 32.29 -19.02
CA GLY A 5 14.72 31.23 -18.20
C GLY A 5 13.20 31.34 -18.03
N LEU A 6 12.58 30.21 -17.71
CA LEU A 6 11.14 30.09 -17.44
C LEU A 6 10.63 31.32 -16.65
N PRO A 7 9.52 31.96 -17.07
CA PRO A 7 8.89 33.04 -16.32
C PRO A 7 8.71 32.64 -14.85
N GLU A 8 9.03 33.52 -13.92
CA GLU A 8 8.98 33.29 -12.47
C GLU A 8 7.61 32.73 -12.02
N GLU A 9 6.51 33.19 -12.64
CA GLU A 9 5.17 32.64 -12.43
C GLU A 9 5.02 31.18 -12.84
N GLN A 10 5.62 30.76 -13.94
CA GLN A 10 5.56 29.36 -14.40
C GLN A 10 6.34 28.45 -13.45
N LEU A 11 7.48 28.91 -12.95
CA LEU A 11 8.28 28.18 -11.96
C LEU A 11 7.50 28.01 -10.65
N HIS A 12 6.84 29.07 -10.17
CA HIS A 12 6.05 29.00 -8.94
C HIS A 12 4.89 28.01 -9.06
N ARG A 13 4.19 28.00 -10.20
CA ARG A 13 3.12 27.02 -10.47
C ARG A 13 3.64 25.59 -10.50
N ILE A 14 4.75 25.33 -11.19
CA ILE A 14 5.37 24.00 -11.25
C ILE A 14 5.76 23.51 -9.85
N LEU A 15 6.36 24.37 -9.02
CA LEU A 15 6.73 24.01 -7.65
C LEU A 15 5.52 23.67 -6.77
N GLN A 16 4.42 24.43 -6.88
CA GLN A 16 3.17 24.13 -6.17
C GLN A 16 2.56 22.80 -6.62
N GLU A 17 2.58 22.50 -7.92
CA GLU A 17 2.10 21.24 -8.46
C GLU A 17 2.92 20.05 -7.93
N ILE A 18 4.25 20.13 -7.98
CA ILE A 18 5.13 19.07 -7.48
C ILE A 18 4.95 18.87 -5.98
N GLN A 19 4.82 19.95 -5.20
CA GLN A 19 4.54 19.86 -3.76
C GLN A 19 3.20 19.16 -3.49
N THR A 20 2.16 19.52 -4.24
CA THR A 20 0.83 18.90 -4.13
C THR A 20 0.87 17.42 -4.47
N GLN A 21 1.60 17.05 -5.51
CA GLN A 21 1.83 15.65 -5.90
C GLN A 21 2.56 14.87 -4.79
N ALA A 22 3.62 15.43 -4.21
CA ALA A 22 4.37 14.81 -3.13
C ALA A 22 3.50 14.56 -1.89
N ILE A 23 2.70 15.55 -1.46
CA ILE A 23 1.79 15.42 -0.31
C ILE A 23 0.73 14.35 -0.58
N THR A 24 0.18 14.33 -1.79
CA THR A 24 -0.85 13.36 -2.19
C THR A 24 -0.28 11.94 -2.23
N ALA A 25 0.89 11.75 -2.84
CA ALA A 25 1.58 10.46 -2.87
C ALA A 25 1.89 9.95 -1.46
N GLN A 26 2.36 10.82 -0.56
CA GLN A 26 2.64 10.46 0.83
C GLN A 26 1.39 10.03 1.60
N ARG A 27 0.25 10.73 1.41
CA ARG A 27 -1.02 10.36 2.04
C ARG A 27 -1.50 8.99 1.56
N GLN A 28 -1.49 8.78 0.24
CA GLN A 28 -1.88 7.51 -0.36
C GLN A 28 -0.96 6.37 0.08
N LEU A 29 0.35 6.64 0.18
CA LEU A 29 1.32 5.66 0.65
C LEU A 29 1.02 5.20 2.08
N ASN A 30 0.69 6.13 2.98
CA ASN A 30 0.33 5.81 4.36
C ASN A 30 -0.95 4.97 4.44
N MET A 31 -1.95 5.29 3.61
CA MET A 31 -3.18 4.49 3.52
C MET A 31 -2.89 3.06 3.03
N VAL A 32 -2.09 2.91 1.97
CA VAL A 32 -1.74 1.58 1.43
C VAL A 32 -0.95 0.77 2.46
N ARG A 33 0.00 1.38 3.18
CA ARG A 33 0.74 0.70 4.26
C ARG A 33 -0.18 0.19 5.37
N ALA A 34 -1.17 1.00 5.77
CA ALA A 34 -2.16 0.57 6.76
C ALA A 34 -3.03 -0.59 6.24
N GLN A 35 -3.44 -0.56 4.97
CA GLN A 35 -4.19 -1.64 4.33
C GLN A 35 -3.38 -2.94 4.26
N VAL A 36 -2.09 -2.87 3.88
CA VAL A 36 -1.19 -4.03 3.87
C VAL A 36 -1.08 -4.63 5.28
N ALA A 37 -0.87 -3.81 6.31
CA ALA A 37 -0.76 -4.29 7.68
C ALA A 37 -2.05 -4.98 8.18
N SER A 38 -3.22 -4.43 7.83
CA SER A 38 -4.52 -5.04 8.14
C SER A 38 -4.67 -6.40 7.48
N LYS A 39 -4.37 -6.47 6.18
CA LYS A 39 -4.49 -7.71 5.39
C LYS A 39 -3.49 -8.78 5.80
N ASP A 40 -2.27 -8.38 6.17
CA ASP A 40 -1.27 -9.31 6.68
C ASP A 40 -1.71 -9.92 8.02
N ARG A 41 -2.38 -9.12 8.88
CA ARG A 41 -2.99 -9.64 10.11
C ARG A 41 -4.13 -10.63 9.80
N GLU A 42 -5.03 -10.31 8.87
CA GLU A 42 -6.10 -11.23 8.44
C GLU A 42 -5.54 -12.56 7.92
N LYS A 43 -4.53 -12.50 7.04
CA LYS A 43 -3.85 -13.69 6.51
C LYS A 43 -3.25 -14.55 7.62
N ARG A 44 -2.54 -13.93 8.57
CA ARG A 44 -1.96 -14.66 9.72
C ARG A 44 -3.03 -15.31 10.57
N MET A 45 -4.17 -14.66 10.79
CA MET A 45 -5.27 -15.25 11.53
C MET A 45 -5.80 -16.51 10.85
N HIS A 46 -6.06 -16.44 9.54
CA HIS A 46 -6.53 -17.61 8.78
C HIS A 46 -5.50 -18.75 8.78
N ALA A 47 -4.22 -18.44 8.59
CA ALA A 47 -3.15 -19.45 8.64
C ALA A 47 -3.04 -20.14 10.01
N LEU A 48 -3.20 -19.40 11.11
CA LEU A 48 -3.22 -19.97 12.46
C LEU A 48 -4.46 -20.84 12.69
N THR A 49 -5.62 -20.41 12.22
CA THR A 49 -6.86 -21.22 12.31
C THR A 49 -6.74 -22.52 11.51
N LEU A 50 -6.21 -22.47 10.29
CA LEU A 50 -5.93 -23.67 9.48
C LEU A 50 -5.00 -24.63 10.23
N LYS A 51 -3.88 -24.11 10.76
CA LYS A 51 -2.93 -24.92 11.52
C LYS A 51 -3.57 -25.59 12.74
N GLN A 52 -4.44 -24.88 13.46
CA GLN A 52 -5.17 -25.44 14.61
C GLN A 52 -6.14 -26.55 14.19
N ILE A 53 -6.87 -26.38 13.09
CA ILE A 53 -7.79 -27.39 12.56
C ILE A 53 -7.03 -28.63 12.04
N ASP A 54 -5.82 -28.44 11.52
CA ASP A 54 -4.95 -29.52 11.05
C ASP A 54 -4.30 -30.31 12.20
N GLU A 55 -3.95 -29.63 13.29
CA GLU A 55 -3.41 -30.26 14.51
C GLU A 55 -4.47 -31.07 15.28
N GLU A 56 -5.75 -30.73 15.12
CA GLU A 56 -6.87 -31.44 15.71
C GLU A 56 -7.09 -32.79 15.01
N LYS A 57 -6.85 -33.89 15.74
CA LYS A 57 -6.87 -35.26 15.21
C LYS A 57 -8.25 -35.91 15.28
N ASP A 58 -9.13 -35.38 16.11
CA ASP A 58 -10.45 -35.93 16.30
C ASP A 58 -11.44 -35.33 15.29
N ALA A 59 -12.36 -36.17 14.79
CA ALA A 59 -13.47 -35.75 13.94
C ALA A 59 -14.54 -35.07 14.80
N ILE A 60 -14.22 -33.89 15.33
CA ILE A 60 -15.14 -33.06 16.12
C ILE A 60 -15.94 -32.19 15.15
N GLY A 61 -17.23 -31.99 15.44
CA GLY A 61 -18.07 -31.07 14.67
C GLY A 61 -17.49 -29.65 14.72
N LEU A 62 -17.10 -29.10 13.57
CA LEU A 62 -16.61 -27.74 13.47
C LEU A 62 -17.78 -26.77 13.34
N TYR A 63 -17.66 -25.61 13.97
CA TYR A 63 -18.69 -24.59 13.94
C TYR A 63 -18.14 -23.28 13.38
N ARG A 64 -18.81 -22.73 12.37
CA ARG A 64 -18.52 -21.41 11.81
C ARG A 64 -19.38 -20.34 12.45
N GLY A 65 -18.75 -19.25 12.89
CA GLY A 65 -19.46 -18.06 13.37
C GLY A 65 -20.13 -17.30 12.23
N VAL A 66 -21.45 -17.06 12.36
CA VAL A 66 -22.26 -16.23 11.46
C VAL A 66 -22.98 -15.18 12.30
N GLY A 67 -22.34 -14.02 12.45
CA GLY A 67 -22.81 -12.96 13.33
C GLY A 67 -22.77 -13.39 14.81
N LYS A 68 -23.94 -13.48 15.45
CA LYS A 68 -24.07 -13.95 16.85
C LYS A 68 -24.32 -15.45 16.98
N MET A 69 -24.45 -16.17 15.86
CA MET A 69 -24.76 -17.59 15.83
C MET A 69 -23.54 -18.40 15.40
N PHE A 70 -23.54 -19.69 15.75
CA PHE A 70 -22.54 -20.66 15.31
C PHE A 70 -23.27 -21.80 14.59
N MET A 71 -22.89 -22.07 13.34
CA MET A 71 -23.47 -23.14 12.53
C MET A 71 -22.44 -24.25 12.35
N MET A 72 -22.88 -25.50 12.51
CA MET A 72 -22.02 -26.64 12.22
C MET A 72 -21.73 -26.68 10.73
N GLU A 73 -20.47 -26.91 10.37
CA GLU A 73 -20.01 -26.92 8.99
C GLU A 73 -19.01 -28.05 8.78
N ASP A 74 -19.08 -28.67 7.60
CA ASP A 74 -18.18 -29.77 7.27
C ASP A 74 -16.74 -29.28 7.21
N ARG A 75 -15.82 -30.09 7.76
CA ARG A 75 -14.39 -29.75 7.82
C ARG A 75 -13.80 -29.40 6.46
N ASP A 76 -14.13 -30.19 5.44
CA ASP A 76 -13.62 -29.97 4.08
C ASP A 76 -14.13 -28.66 3.46
N VAL A 77 -15.37 -28.27 3.78
CA VAL A 77 -15.95 -27.00 3.32
C VAL A 77 -15.24 -25.84 4.02
N LEU A 78 -15.11 -25.91 5.35
CA LEU A 78 -14.45 -24.88 6.14
C LEU A 78 -12.97 -24.69 5.74
N LEU A 79 -12.22 -25.79 5.54
CA LEU A 79 -10.83 -25.74 5.10
C LEU A 79 -10.69 -25.10 3.71
N LYS A 80 -11.56 -25.47 2.76
CA LYS A 80 -11.58 -24.85 1.42
C LYS A 80 -11.84 -23.34 1.50
N GLU A 81 -12.80 -22.92 2.31
CA GLU A 81 -13.09 -21.49 2.50
C GLU A 81 -11.91 -20.75 3.14
N LEU A 82 -11.27 -21.32 4.16
CA LEU A 82 -10.14 -20.71 4.84
C LEU A 82 -8.93 -20.59 3.91
N HIS A 83 -8.64 -21.62 3.10
CA HIS A 83 -7.60 -21.55 2.07
C HIS A 83 -7.91 -20.51 0.98
N ALA A 84 -9.17 -20.40 0.56
CA ALA A 84 -9.58 -19.36 -0.39
C ALA A 84 -9.33 -17.96 0.19
N LYS A 85 -9.75 -17.71 1.45
CA LYS A 85 -9.51 -16.43 2.14
C LYS A 85 -8.03 -16.12 2.32
N GLU A 86 -7.21 -17.11 2.64
CA GLU A 86 -5.76 -16.94 2.76
C GLU A 86 -5.14 -16.54 1.40
N LYS A 87 -5.55 -17.22 0.33
CA LYS A 87 -5.09 -16.93 -1.04
C LYS A 87 -5.51 -15.54 -1.49
N ASP A 88 -6.78 -15.18 -1.31
CA ASP A 88 -7.32 -13.87 -1.67
C ASP A 88 -6.57 -12.76 -0.91
N ALA A 89 -6.35 -12.93 0.39
CA ALA A 89 -5.56 -11.99 1.19
C ALA A 89 -4.11 -11.88 0.68
N ALA A 90 -3.49 -12.99 0.28
CA ALA A 90 -2.13 -12.98 -0.28
C ALA A 90 -2.06 -12.24 -1.64
N GLU A 91 -3.05 -12.43 -2.51
CA GLU A 91 -3.17 -11.73 -3.79
C GLU A 91 -3.40 -10.22 -3.59
N GLU A 92 -4.28 -9.84 -2.66
CA GLU A 92 -4.51 -8.45 -2.27
C GLU A 92 -3.25 -7.79 -1.72
N ILE A 93 -2.52 -8.46 -0.82
CA ILE A 93 -1.23 -7.98 -0.29
C ILE A 93 -0.22 -7.76 -1.43
N SER A 94 -0.14 -8.69 -2.38
CA SER A 94 0.76 -8.56 -3.54
C SER A 94 0.41 -7.32 -4.39
N ASN A 95 -0.88 -7.11 -4.66
CA ASN A 95 -1.36 -5.95 -5.42
C ASN A 95 -1.13 -4.62 -4.68
N LEU A 96 -1.42 -4.58 -3.38
CA LEU A 96 -1.16 -3.41 -2.54
C LEU A 96 0.33 -3.12 -2.43
N THR A 97 1.19 -4.13 -2.36
CA THR A 97 2.66 -3.96 -2.33
C THR A 97 3.18 -3.37 -3.64
N LYS A 98 2.65 -3.78 -4.80
CA LYS A 98 2.98 -3.15 -6.09
C LYS A 98 2.58 -1.68 -6.11
N LYS A 99 1.37 -1.37 -5.63
CA LYS A 99 0.88 0.00 -5.50
C LYS A 99 1.73 0.83 -4.53
N GLN A 100 2.15 0.24 -3.42
CA GLN A 100 3.05 0.87 -2.45
C GLN A 100 4.38 1.27 -3.11
N LYS A 101 5.03 0.35 -3.82
CA LYS A 101 6.30 0.62 -4.52
C LYS A 101 6.16 1.72 -5.57
N PHE A 102 5.05 1.71 -6.31
CA PHE A 102 4.77 2.77 -7.28
C PHE A 102 4.65 4.14 -6.60
N LEU A 103 3.90 4.23 -5.49
CA LEU A 103 3.72 5.49 -4.74
C LEU A 103 5.01 5.94 -4.05
N GLU A 104 5.84 5.01 -3.57
CA GLU A 104 7.18 5.31 -3.02
C GLU A 104 8.09 5.91 -4.09
N LYS A 105 8.10 5.31 -5.29
CA LYS A 105 8.84 5.85 -6.43
C LYS A 105 8.33 7.24 -6.82
N GLN A 106 7.02 7.39 -6.98
CA GLN A 106 6.40 8.68 -7.33
C GLN A 106 6.75 9.77 -6.30
N PHE A 107 6.69 9.45 -5.01
CA PHE A 107 7.07 10.38 -3.95
C PHE A 107 8.56 10.75 -4.01
N SER A 108 9.44 9.77 -4.22
CA SER A 108 10.88 9.99 -4.37
C SER A 108 11.20 10.85 -5.59
N ASP A 109 10.55 10.60 -6.72
CA ASP A 109 10.73 11.34 -7.97
C ASP A 109 10.27 12.80 -7.79
N SER A 110 9.11 13.04 -7.16
CA SER A 110 8.65 14.40 -6.83
C SER A 110 9.63 15.13 -5.90
N GLN A 111 10.23 14.45 -4.91
CA GLN A 111 11.25 15.06 -4.06
C GLN A 111 12.54 15.38 -4.82
N ALA A 112 12.98 14.50 -5.71
CA ALA A 112 14.17 14.72 -6.54
C ALA A 112 13.96 15.94 -7.44
N HIS A 113 12.81 16.02 -8.11
CA HIS A 113 12.45 17.18 -8.93
C HIS A 113 12.48 18.50 -8.15
N LEU A 114 11.98 18.54 -6.92
CA LEU A 114 12.10 19.73 -6.08
C LEU A 114 13.56 20.09 -5.79
N ARG A 115 14.39 19.12 -5.39
CA ARG A 115 15.81 19.36 -5.10
C ARG A 115 16.58 19.86 -6.32
N ASP A 116 16.30 19.28 -7.49
CA ASP A 116 16.95 19.66 -8.74
C ASP A 116 16.62 21.10 -9.10
N ILE A 117 15.34 21.51 -8.96
CA ILE A 117 14.91 22.90 -9.19
C ILE A 117 15.64 23.84 -8.23
N PHE A 118 15.64 23.56 -6.92
CA PHE A 118 16.33 24.40 -5.94
C PHE A 118 17.84 24.50 -6.22
N SER A 119 18.50 23.38 -6.52
CA SER A 119 19.93 23.36 -6.84
C SER A 119 20.28 24.11 -8.14
N GLY A 120 19.36 24.12 -9.11
CA GLY A 120 19.49 24.91 -10.33
C GLY A 120 19.38 26.41 -10.06
N MET A 121 18.49 26.81 -9.15
CA MET A 121 18.32 28.20 -8.72
C MET A 121 19.56 28.72 -7.97
N ASP A 122 20.11 27.93 -7.04
CA ASP A 122 21.31 28.33 -6.28
C ASP A 122 22.52 28.56 -7.19
N ARG A 123 22.69 27.73 -8.23
CA ARG A 123 23.76 27.90 -9.22
C ARG A 123 23.58 29.14 -10.09
N GLN A 124 22.34 29.50 -10.44
CA GLN A 124 22.05 30.73 -11.17
C GLN A 124 22.34 31.97 -10.31
N ALA A 125 21.95 31.95 -9.02
CA ALA A 125 22.20 33.04 -8.09
C ALA A 125 23.69 33.25 -7.77
N ALA A 126 24.50 32.18 -7.80
CA ALA A 126 25.95 32.27 -7.59
C ALA A 126 26.75 32.72 -8.84
N SER A 127 26.11 32.77 -10.01
CA SER A 127 26.71 33.17 -11.29
C SER A 127 26.34 34.58 -11.75
N ALA A 128 25.54 35.30 -10.96
CA ALA A 128 25.15 36.70 -11.14
C ALA A 128 25.86 37.59 -10.11
#